data_AF-K1UI14-F1
#
_entry.id   AF-K1UI14-F1
#
_cell.length_a   1.000
_cell.length_b   1.000
_cell.length_c   1.000
_cell.angle_alpha   90.00
_cell.angle_beta   90.00
_cell.angle_gamma   90.00
#
_symmetry.space_group_name_H-M   'P 1'
#
loop_
_entity.id
_entity.type
_entity.pdbx_description
1 polymer ?
#
loop_
_entity_poly.entity_id
_entity_poly.type
_entity_poly.pdbx_seq_one_letter_code
_entity_poly.pdbx_strand_id
1 'polypeptide(L)'
;MSRCSAECKTTAFFVGNGSGGDVCAPYKISFADGIEKNGKIHINEDLRKIYNDWCGKRKNIPDPGFWGHWPRFYPEMPLKDNIVKSASEKSNKAVVFIGRSAGEDRENVLEKGSYYLTSRE
;
A
#
# COMPACT_ATOMS: atom_id res chain seq x y z
N MET A 1 3.57 -1.63 -23.18
CA MET A 1 3.61 -2.85 -22.35
C MET A 1 3.24 -2.48 -20.92
N SER A 2 2.09 -2.93 -20.43
CA SER A 2 1.60 -2.58 -19.09
C SER A 2 2.11 -3.57 -18.04
N ARG A 3 2.50 -3.05 -16.88
CA ARG A 3 2.88 -3.80 -15.70
C ARG A 3 1.72 -3.79 -14.71
N CYS A 4 1.47 -4.93 -14.09
CA CYS A 4 0.52 -5.10 -13.02
C CYS A 4 1.13 -4.51 -11.75
N SER A 5 0.63 -3.35 -11.34
CA SER A 5 1.07 -2.63 -10.16
C SER A 5 -0.17 -1.98 -9.59
N ALA A 6 -0.53 -2.28 -8.36
CA ALA A 6 -1.63 -1.62 -7.71
C ALA A 6 -1.26 -1.34 -6.26
N GLU A 7 -1.36 -0.06 -5.92
CA GLU A 7 -1.11 0.47 -4.59
C GLU A 7 -2.20 1.52 -4.36
N CYS A 8 -2.75 1.57 -3.15
CA CYS A 8 -3.59 2.68 -2.77
C CYS A 8 -2.75 3.87 -2.31
N LYS A 9 -3.03 5.05 -2.88
CA LYS A 9 -2.33 6.28 -2.51
C LYS A 9 -2.42 6.57 -1.01
N THR A 10 -3.54 6.20 -0.40
CA THR A 10 -3.86 6.45 1.02
C THR A 10 -3.22 5.44 1.98
N THR A 11 -2.61 4.36 1.49
CA THR A 11 -2.06 3.29 2.33
C THR A 11 -0.53 3.16 2.22
N ALA A 12 0.13 4.10 1.56
CA ALA A 12 1.59 4.15 1.51
C ALA A 12 2.17 4.64 2.85
N PHE A 13 3.19 3.95 3.36
CA PHE A 13 4.01 4.45 4.45
C PHE A 13 5.17 5.26 3.89
N PHE A 14 5.18 6.57 4.15
CA PHE A 14 6.19 7.49 3.61
C PHE A 14 7.40 7.66 4.55
N VAL A 15 7.19 7.44 5.85
CA VAL A 15 8.15 7.63 6.94
C VAL A 15 7.81 6.66 8.08
N GLY A 16 8.74 6.46 9.02
CA GLY A 16 8.41 5.89 10.33
C GLY A 16 7.54 6.86 11.15
N ASN A 17 6.99 6.40 12.28
CA ASN A 17 6.18 7.25 13.16
C ASN A 17 7.01 7.79 14.34
N GLY A 18 6.61 8.92 14.89
CA GLY A 18 7.34 9.61 15.97
C GLY A 18 7.98 10.91 15.50
N SER A 19 8.98 11.40 16.22
CA SER A 19 9.56 12.73 16.02
C SER A 19 10.10 12.95 14.60
N GLY A 20 10.70 11.93 13.98
CA GLY A 20 11.19 11.98 12.60
C GLY A 20 10.10 11.78 11.53
N GLY A 21 8.89 11.39 11.94
CA GLY A 21 7.78 11.00 11.07
C GLY A 21 6.64 12.00 11.00
N ASP A 22 6.42 12.76 12.06
CA ASP A 22 5.34 13.74 12.20
C ASP A 22 5.64 15.05 11.45
N VAL A 23 6.14 14.92 10.22
CA VAL A 23 6.46 16.01 9.31
C VAL A 23 5.24 16.38 8.48
N CYS A 24 4.82 17.65 8.58
CA CYS A 24 3.80 18.24 7.70
C CYS A 24 4.37 18.51 6.30
N ALA A 25 4.53 17.46 5.49
CA ALA A 25 5.03 17.58 4.13
C ALA A 25 4.03 18.32 3.20
N PRO A 26 4.50 19.21 2.30
CA PRO A 26 3.62 19.96 1.39
C PRO A 26 2.92 19.07 0.36
N TYR A 27 3.46 17.88 0.08
CA TYR A 27 2.85 16.86 -0.77
C TYR A 27 3.44 15.47 -0.47
N LYS A 28 2.76 14.43 -0.94
CA LYS A 28 3.20 13.04 -0.89
C LYS A 28 2.97 12.40 -2.26
N ILE A 29 3.93 11.60 -2.74
CA ILE A 29 3.87 10.91 -4.04
C ILE A 29 3.95 9.41 -3.79
N SER A 30 2.85 8.67 -3.99
CA SER A 30 2.85 7.20 -3.89
C SER A 30 3.71 6.56 -4.99
N PHE A 31 4.07 5.28 -4.86
CA PHE A 31 4.83 4.61 -5.91
C PHE A 31 4.05 4.58 -7.22
N ALA A 32 2.75 4.31 -7.14
CA ALA A 32 1.90 4.32 -8.32
C ALA A 32 1.78 5.72 -8.97
N ASP A 33 1.72 6.80 -8.19
CA ASP A 33 1.80 8.18 -8.73
C ASP A 33 3.13 8.44 -9.44
N GLY A 34 4.23 8.00 -8.83
CA GLY A 34 5.57 8.13 -9.42
C GLY A 34 5.72 7.35 -10.73
N ILE A 35 5.18 6.13 -10.78
CA ILE A 35 5.16 5.28 -11.98
C ILE A 35 4.33 5.93 -13.09
N GLU A 36 3.11 6.41 -12.78
CA GLU A 36 2.24 7.12 -13.73
C GLU A 36 2.95 8.36 -14.29
N LYS A 37 3.60 9.17 -13.44
CA LYS A 37 4.34 10.37 -13.86
C LYS A 37 5.59 10.07 -14.68
N ASN A 38 6.25 8.93 -14.49
CA ASN A 38 7.43 8.54 -15.26
C ASN A 38 7.07 8.28 -16.74
N GLY A 39 5.88 7.76 -17.03
CA GLY A 39 5.38 7.53 -18.39
C GLY A 39 6.04 6.37 -19.14
N LYS A 40 7.20 5.88 -18.69
CA LYS A 40 7.90 4.71 -19.28
C LYS A 40 7.31 3.36 -18.88
N ILE A 41 6.55 3.34 -17.79
CA ILE A 41 5.89 2.16 -17.26
C ILE A 41 4.39 2.45 -17.23
N HIS A 42 3.60 1.62 -17.90
CA HIS A 42 2.14 1.74 -17.85
C HIS A 42 1.59 0.84 -16.78
N ILE A 43 0.76 1.39 -15.91
CA ILE A 43 0.04 0.63 -14.89
C ILE A 43 -1.19 -0.03 -15.52
N ASN A 44 -1.54 -1.22 -15.04
CA ASN A 44 -2.83 -1.83 -15.36
C ASN A 44 -3.98 -0.99 -14.74
N GLU A 45 -4.66 -0.22 -15.58
CA GLU A 45 -5.70 0.73 -15.17
C GLU A 45 -6.92 0.04 -14.53
N ASP A 46 -7.28 -1.16 -14.98
CA ASP A 46 -8.39 -1.93 -14.41
C ASP A 46 -8.08 -2.33 -12.96
N LEU A 47 -6.89 -2.87 -12.73
CA LEU A 47 -6.47 -3.25 -11.37
C LEU A 47 -6.31 -2.02 -10.48
N ARG A 48 -5.76 -0.93 -11.02
CA ARG A 48 -5.65 0.36 -10.32
C ARG A 48 -7.01 0.88 -9.89
N LYS A 49 -8.03 0.80 -10.76
CA LYS A 49 -9.39 1.20 -10.43
C LYS A 49 -9.98 0.33 -9.30
N ILE A 50 -9.78 -0.99 -9.36
CA ILE A 50 -10.26 -1.91 -8.31
C ILE A 50 -9.69 -1.53 -6.93
N TYR A 51 -8.39 -1.28 -6.85
CA TYR A 51 -7.75 -0.86 -5.60
C TYR A 51 -8.21 0.52 -5.13
N ASN A 52 -8.30 1.50 -6.02
CA ASN A 52 -8.81 2.83 -5.68
C ASN A 52 -10.25 2.78 -5.14
N ASP A 53 -11.12 2.00 -5.78
CA ASP A 53 -12.50 1.78 -5.34
C ASP A 53 -12.57 1.05 -3.98
N TRP A 54 -11.64 0.12 -3.72
CA TRP A 54 -11.58 -0.55 -2.42
C TRP A 54 -11.09 0.39 -1.31
N CYS A 55 -10.02 1.13 -1.53
CA CYS A 55 -9.45 2.06 -0.54
C CYS A 55 -10.31 3.30 -0.29
N GLY A 56 -11.12 3.72 -1.26
CA GLY A 56 -12.09 4.81 -1.09
C GLY A 56 -13.26 4.46 -0.16
N LYS A 57 -13.48 3.18 0.17
CA LYS A 57 -14.55 2.78 1.09
C LYS A 57 -14.17 3.15 2.51
N ARG A 58 -15.06 3.85 3.22
CA ARG A 58 -14.85 4.30 4.63
C ARG A 58 -14.27 3.23 5.55
N LYS A 59 -14.73 1.98 5.44
CA LYS A 59 -14.25 0.85 6.25
C LYS A 59 -12.80 0.40 5.99
N ASN A 60 -12.24 0.81 4.86
CA ASN A 60 -10.90 0.45 4.40
C ASN A 60 -9.93 1.63 4.48
N ILE A 61 -10.41 2.83 4.87
CA ILE A 61 -9.53 3.96 5.17
C ILE A 61 -8.81 3.61 6.49
N PRO A 62 -7.47 3.56 6.49
CA PRO A 62 -6.77 3.20 7.71
C PRO A 62 -6.87 4.27 8.79
N ASP A 63 -6.91 3.82 10.04
CA ASP A 63 -6.71 4.67 11.21
C ASP A 63 -5.20 4.92 11.37
N PRO A 64 -4.71 6.16 11.29
CA PRO A 64 -3.29 6.45 11.49
C PRO A 64 -2.83 6.17 12.93
N GLY A 65 -3.74 6.07 13.90
CA GLY A 65 -3.41 5.91 15.32
C GLY A 65 -2.85 7.19 15.96
N PHE A 66 -2.15 7.02 17.07
CA PHE A 66 -1.56 8.10 17.87
C PHE A 66 -0.22 7.65 18.47
N TRP A 67 0.43 8.51 19.25
CA TRP A 67 1.77 8.26 19.81
C TRP A 67 1.90 6.89 20.48
N GLY A 68 2.87 6.07 20.06
CA GLY A 68 3.09 4.70 20.52
C GLY A 68 2.06 3.67 20.03
N HIS A 69 1.01 4.09 19.33
CA HIS A 69 -0.17 3.28 18.98
C HIS A 69 -0.57 3.36 17.49
N TRP A 70 0.32 3.79 16.62
CA TRP A 70 0.14 3.68 15.17
C TRP A 70 -0.06 2.20 14.75
N PRO A 71 -0.60 1.90 13.56
CA PRO A 71 -0.66 0.53 13.04
C PRO A 71 0.69 0.10 12.45
N ARG A 72 1.08 -1.17 12.59
CA ARG A 72 2.33 -1.72 11.98
C ARG A 72 2.21 -1.98 10.49
N PHE A 73 0.99 -2.13 10.01
CA PHE A 73 0.61 -2.42 8.64
C PHE A 73 -0.84 -1.96 8.43
N TYR A 74 -1.25 -1.80 7.18
CA TYR A 74 -2.66 -1.58 6.85
C TYR A 74 -3.29 -2.85 6.30
N PRO A 75 -4.61 -3.07 6.48
CA PRO A 75 -5.26 -4.26 5.96
C PRO A 75 -5.06 -4.39 4.44
N GLU A 76 -4.72 -5.60 3.98
CA GLU A 76 -4.59 -5.89 2.55
C GLU A 76 -5.97 -6.18 1.92
N MET A 77 -6.15 -5.73 0.67
CA MET A 77 -7.33 -6.01 -0.12
C MET A 77 -7.37 -7.50 -0.47
N PRO A 78 -8.45 -8.24 -0.13
CA PRO A 78 -8.59 -9.61 -0.57
C PRO A 78 -8.67 -9.68 -2.10
N LEU A 79 -7.67 -10.29 -2.73
CA LEU A 79 -7.65 -10.55 -4.16
C LEU A 79 -8.36 -11.87 -4.45
N LYS A 80 -9.28 -11.84 -5.41
CA LYS A 80 -9.93 -13.02 -5.95
C LYS A 80 -9.15 -13.50 -7.18
N ASP A 81 -9.12 -14.81 -7.41
CA ASP A 81 -8.41 -15.42 -8.54
C ASP A 81 -8.79 -14.82 -9.89
N ASN A 82 -10.05 -14.43 -10.08
CA ASN A 82 -10.51 -13.79 -11.31
C ASN A 82 -9.90 -12.39 -11.53
N ILE A 83 -9.68 -11.63 -10.46
CA ILE A 83 -9.01 -10.31 -10.52
C ILE A 83 -7.54 -10.52 -10.91
N VAL A 84 -6.87 -11.48 -10.26
CA VAL A 84 -5.45 -11.79 -10.53
C VAL A 84 -5.29 -12.29 -11.98
N LYS A 85 -6.16 -13.21 -12.42
CA LYS A 85 -6.17 -13.72 -13.79
C LYS A 85 -6.35 -12.60 -14.82
N SER A 86 -7.37 -11.76 -14.65
CA SER A 86 -7.60 -10.65 -15.59
C SER A 86 -6.44 -9.65 -15.60
N ALA A 87 -5.81 -9.40 -14.45
CA ALA A 87 -4.64 -8.55 -14.38
C ALA A 87 -3.44 -9.16 -15.12
N SER A 88 -3.24 -10.48 -15.01
CA SER A 88 -2.17 -11.22 -15.70
C SER A 88 -2.34 -11.23 -17.23
N GLU A 89 -3.59 -11.32 -17.73
CA GLU A 89 -3.88 -11.29 -19.17
C GLU A 89 -3.57 -9.93 -19.80
N LYS A 90 -3.63 -8.85 -19.00
CA LYS A 90 -3.44 -7.46 -19.43
C LYS A 90 -2.07 -6.89 -19.03
N SER A 91 -1.16 -7.71 -18.52
CA SER A 91 0.12 -7.23 -18.00
C SER A 91 1.24 -8.25 -18.16
N ASN A 92 2.47 -7.77 -18.39
CA ASN A 92 3.62 -8.65 -18.62
C ASN A 92 4.48 -8.92 -17.38
N LYS A 93 4.22 -8.21 -16.27
CA LYS A 93 4.95 -8.29 -14.99
C LYS A 93 4.01 -7.91 -13.85
N ALA A 94 4.25 -8.46 -12.67
CA ALA A 94 3.61 -8.04 -11.43
C ALA A 94 4.61 -7.34 -10.52
N VAL A 95 4.13 -6.32 -9.80
CA VAL A 95 4.84 -5.60 -8.74
C VAL A 95 3.92 -5.59 -7.52
N VAL A 96 4.43 -6.09 -6.40
CA VAL A 96 3.70 -6.18 -5.13
C VAL A 96 4.37 -5.26 -4.13
N PHE A 97 3.59 -4.43 -3.43
CA PHE A 97 4.08 -3.52 -2.39
C PHE A 97 3.66 -4.07 -1.03
N ILE A 98 4.64 -4.34 -0.16
CA ILE A 98 4.38 -4.76 1.22
C ILE A 98 4.76 -3.60 2.14
N GLY A 99 3.75 -2.99 2.76
CA GLY A 99 3.93 -1.83 3.63
C GLY A 99 4.09 -2.22 5.09
N ARG A 100 5.07 -1.64 5.77
CA ARG A 100 5.25 -1.73 7.22
C ARG A 100 5.56 -0.36 7.80
N SER A 101 5.19 -0.16 9.06
CA SER A 101 5.57 1.01 9.86
C SER A 101 6.19 0.58 11.18
N ALA A 102 7.20 1.32 11.60
CA ALA A 102 7.80 1.30 12.92
C ALA A 102 7.80 2.73 13.48
N GLY A 103 8.06 2.90 14.76
CA GLY A 103 8.11 4.23 15.36
C GLY A 103 8.51 4.20 16.83
N GLU A 104 8.63 5.39 17.39
CA GLU A 104 8.99 5.59 18.79
C GLU A 104 7.99 4.93 19.75
N ASP A 105 8.48 4.55 20.93
CA ASP A 105 7.72 3.96 22.05
C ASP A 105 6.92 2.69 21.72
N ARG A 106 7.18 2.04 20.57
CA ARG A 106 6.51 0.80 20.17
C ARG A 106 7.39 -0.08 19.30
N GLU A 107 7.87 -1.17 19.89
CA GLU A 107 8.69 -2.17 19.22
C GLU A 107 7.94 -2.97 18.14
N ASN A 108 8.71 -3.50 17.19
CA ASN A 108 8.24 -4.60 16.35
C ASN A 108 8.22 -5.90 17.14
N VAL A 109 7.39 -6.84 16.69
CA VAL A 109 7.19 -8.15 17.32
C VAL A 109 7.33 -9.26 16.29
N LEU A 110 7.68 -10.46 16.73
CA LEU A 110 7.77 -11.66 15.89
C LEU A 110 6.38 -12.24 15.63
N GLU A 111 5.51 -11.43 15.05
CA GLU A 111 4.10 -11.77 14.76
C GLU A 111 3.71 -11.36 13.34
N LYS A 112 2.61 -11.94 12.85
CA LYS A 112 2.02 -11.62 11.55
C LYS A 112 1.57 -10.15 11.50
N GLY A 113 1.94 -9.45 10.43
CA GLY A 113 1.70 -8.01 10.28
C GLY A 113 2.75 -7.12 10.97
N SER A 114 3.74 -7.71 11.63
CA SER A 114 4.95 -7.02 12.06
C SER A 114 6.13 -7.60 11.29
N TYR A 115 6.98 -8.40 11.94
CA TYR A 115 8.11 -9.06 11.27
C TYR A 115 7.66 -10.08 10.22
N TYR A 116 6.58 -10.81 10.48
CA TYR A 116 6.04 -11.78 9.53
C TYR A 116 4.95 -11.16 8.64
N LEU A 117 4.73 -11.76 7.47
CA LEU A 117 3.58 -11.45 6.62
C LEU A 117 2.27 -11.74 7.36
N THR A 118 1.24 -10.98 7.05
CA THR A 118 -0.14 -11.36 7.42
C THR A 118 -0.56 -12.58 6.62
N SER A 119 -1.64 -13.25 7.01
CA SER A 119 -2.17 -14.35 6.19
C SER A 119 -2.77 -13.90 4.85
N ARG A 120 -2.90 -12.58 4.61
CA ARG A 120 -3.49 -12.02 3.37
C ARG A 120 -2.44 -11.48 2.39
N GLU A 121 -1.20 -11.34 2.84
CA GLU A 121 -0.05 -10.93 2.04
C GLU A 121 0.71 -12.17 1.56
#